data_AF-A0A969EN37-F1
#
_entry.id   AF-A0A969EN37-F1
#
_cell.length_a   1.000
_cell.length_b   1.000
_cell.length_c   1.000
_cell.angle_alpha   90.00
_cell.angle_beta   90.00
_cell.angle_gamma   90.00
#
_symmetry.space_group_name_H-M   'P 1'
#
loop_
_entity.id
_entity.type
_entity.pdbx_description
1 polymer ?
#
loop_
_entity_poly.entity_id
_entity_poly.type
_entity_poly.pdbx_seq_one_letter_code
_entity_poly.pdbx_strand_id
1 'polypeptide(L)'
;MNLNIRKASLEDVAFLADVVIQATIAQERFGSDFDEVDYRNGYEEWTRETIMDNAPDCTLSVIELDNFSIGRLRVYETMRALPWRDYRFCQNIKINKLAVFSLSN
;
A
#
# COMPACT_ATOMS: atom_id res chain seq x y z
N MET A 1 22.84 -2.93 0.69
CA MET A 1 21.63 -2.96 -0.12
C MET A 1 20.99 -4.34 -0.09
N ASN A 2 20.29 -4.61 1.01
CA ASN A 2 19.45 -5.78 1.19
C ASN A 2 17.98 -5.34 1.07
N LEU A 3 17.23 -5.97 0.17
CA LEU A 3 15.81 -5.72 -0.05
C LEU A 3 15.01 -6.83 0.62
N ASN A 4 14.14 -6.47 1.56
CA ASN A 4 13.29 -7.40 2.29
C ASN A 4 11.81 -7.04 2.13
N ILE A 5 10.92 -8.03 2.18
CA ILE A 5 9.48 -7.82 2.21
C ILE A 5 8.95 -8.59 3.42
N ARG A 6 8.29 -7.87 4.35
CA ARG A 6 7.67 -8.48 5.53
C ARG A 6 6.17 -8.17 5.59
N LYS A 7 5.39 -9.05 6.24
CA LYS A 7 3.97 -8.76 6.54
C LYS A 7 3.90 -7.47 7.37
N ALA A 8 2.95 -6.62 7.04
CA ALA A 8 2.71 -5.39 7.79
C ALA A 8 2.22 -5.72 9.20
N SER A 9 2.66 -4.94 10.19
CA SER A 9 2.18 -4.95 11.56
C SER A 9 1.40 -3.68 11.86
N LEU A 10 0.73 -3.63 13.01
CA LEU A 10 -0.03 -2.44 13.42
C LEU A 10 0.84 -1.19 13.58
N GLU A 11 2.14 -1.35 13.78
CA GLU A 11 3.11 -0.25 13.85
C GLU A 11 3.32 0.44 12.50
N ASP A 12 3.05 -0.27 11.40
CA ASP A 12 3.23 0.25 10.04
C ASP A 12 2.05 1.05 9.52
N VAL A 13 0.93 1.10 10.26
CA VAL A 13 -0.33 1.69 9.79
C VAL A 13 -0.15 3.13 9.31
N ALA A 14 0.50 3.97 10.12
CA ALA A 14 0.76 5.36 9.78
C ALA A 14 1.69 5.49 8.55
N PHE A 15 2.77 4.70 8.54
CA PHE A 15 3.70 4.65 7.41
C PHE A 15 3.02 4.25 6.10
N LEU A 16 2.15 3.23 6.15
CA LEU A 16 1.41 2.77 4.98
C LEU A 16 0.43 3.83 4.47
N ALA A 17 -0.20 4.61 5.36
CA ALA A 17 -1.05 5.74 4.98
C ALA A 17 -0.22 6.83 4.29
N ASP A 18 0.93 7.21 4.85
CA ASP A 18 1.85 8.18 4.25
C ASP A 18 2.27 7.78 2.85
N VAL A 19 2.72 6.52 2.68
CA VAL A 19 3.15 5.99 1.39
C VAL A 19 2.04 6.09 0.34
N VAL A 20 0.78 5.83 0.71
CA VAL A 20 -0.34 5.91 -0.23
C VAL A 20 -0.69 7.32 -0.60
N ILE A 21 -0.74 8.22 0.39
CA ILE A 21 -1.03 9.63 0.16
C ILE A 21 0.03 10.20 -0.78
N GLN A 22 1.31 10.03 -0.45
CA GLN A 22 2.41 10.52 -1.27
C GLN A 22 2.42 9.90 -2.67
N ALA A 23 2.17 8.59 -2.80
CA ALA A 23 2.08 7.94 -4.10
C ALA A 23 0.89 8.43 -4.94
N THR A 24 -0.21 8.82 -4.30
CA THR A 24 -1.42 9.30 -4.98
C THR A 24 -1.28 10.77 -5.38
N ILE A 25 -0.64 11.60 -4.56
CA ILE A 25 -0.21 12.96 -4.90
C ILE A 25 0.71 12.93 -6.12
N ALA A 26 1.75 12.09 -6.11
CA ALA A 26 2.70 11.96 -7.22
C ALA A 26 2.06 11.44 -8.52
N GLN A 27 0.86 10.88 -8.44
CA GLN A 27 0.08 10.43 -9.60
C GLN A 27 -0.98 11.44 -10.03
N GLU A 28 -1.11 12.58 -9.33
CA GLU A 28 -2.14 13.61 -9.57
C GLU A 28 -3.55 13.00 -9.59
N ARG A 29 -3.78 12.01 -8.73
CA ARG A 29 -5.03 11.24 -8.69
C ARG A 29 -6.03 11.72 -7.66
N PHE A 30 -5.63 12.66 -6.80
CA PHE A 30 -6.53 13.27 -5.86
C PHE A 30 -7.41 14.30 -6.56
N GLY A 31 -8.71 14.27 -6.24
CA GLY A 31 -9.66 15.30 -6.67
C GLY A 31 -9.34 16.64 -6.01
N SER A 32 -9.92 17.72 -6.55
CA SER A 32 -9.73 19.08 -6.00
C SER A 32 -10.32 19.26 -4.59
N ASP A 33 -11.21 18.36 -4.19
CA ASP A 33 -11.89 18.29 -2.90
C ASP A 33 -11.23 17.29 -1.93
N PHE A 34 -10.02 16.83 -2.22
CA PHE A 34 -9.29 15.90 -1.39
C PHE A 34 -9.06 16.42 0.03
N ASP A 35 -9.63 15.73 1.01
CA ASP A 35 -9.34 15.89 2.43
C ASP A 35 -8.32 14.83 2.86
N GLU A 36 -7.08 15.27 3.10
CA GLU A 36 -6.00 14.38 3.51
C GLU A 36 -6.27 13.72 4.87
N VAL A 37 -6.91 14.44 5.80
CA VAL A 37 -7.16 13.96 7.16
C VAL A 37 -8.22 12.86 7.13
N ASP A 38 -9.33 13.09 6.43
CA ASP A 38 -10.39 12.09 6.27
C ASP A 38 -9.87 10.84 5.55
N TYR A 39 -9.14 11.04 4.45
CA TYR A 39 -8.53 9.94 3.71
C TYR A 39 -7.56 9.12 4.56
N ARG A 40 -6.69 9.80 5.32
CA ARG A 40 -5.73 9.15 6.22
C ARG A 40 -6.46 8.31 7.26
N ASN A 41 -7.45 8.89 7.94
CA ASN A 41 -8.20 8.19 8.99
C ASN A 41 -8.86 6.90 8.44
N GLY A 42 -9.57 7.01 7.32
CA GLY A 42 -10.21 5.85 6.69
C GLY A 42 -9.20 4.82 6.19
N TYR A 43 -8.06 5.25 5.65
CA TYR A 43 -7.02 4.33 5.19
C TYR A 43 -6.34 3.59 6.35
N GLU A 44 -6.07 4.28 7.46
CA GLU A 44 -5.49 3.67 8.65
C GLU A 44 -6.44 2.66 9.30
N GLU A 45 -7.73 2.99 9.42
CA GLU A 45 -8.77 2.07 9.91
C GLU A 45 -8.83 0.80 9.06
N TRP A 46 -8.96 0.95 7.75
CA TRP A 46 -8.97 -0.17 6.80
C TRP A 46 -7.68 -1.01 6.87
N THR A 47 -6.53 -0.37 7.07
CA THR A 47 -5.24 -1.07 7.22
C THR A 47 -5.20 -1.90 8.50
N ARG A 48 -5.69 -1.37 9.63
CA ARG A 48 -5.79 -2.13 10.89
C ARG A 48 -6.66 -3.37 10.71
N GLU A 49 -7.84 -3.22 10.10
CA GLU A 49 -8.74 -4.34 9.82
C GLU A 49 -8.06 -5.43 8.98
N THR A 50 -7.34 -5.01 7.92
CA THR A 50 -6.64 -5.94 7.03
C THR A 50 -5.51 -6.69 7.73
N ILE A 51 -4.76 -6.02 8.61
CA ILE A 51 -3.66 -6.64 9.38
C ILE A 51 -4.20 -7.62 10.43
N MET A 52 -5.37 -7.32 11.00
CA MET A 52 -6.08 -8.21 11.94
C MET A 52 -6.78 -9.39 11.25
N ASP A 53 -6.42 -9.68 9.99
CA ASP A 53 -6.97 -10.75 9.13
C ASP A 53 -8.50 -10.66 8.92
N ASN A 54 -9.10 -9.47 9.05
CA ASN A 54 -10.51 -9.25 8.66
C ASN A 54 -10.71 -9.18 7.14
N ALA A 55 -9.63 -9.22 6.36
CA ALA A 55 -9.62 -9.31 4.91
C ALA A 55 -8.75 -10.51 4.46
N PRO A 56 -9.28 -11.75 4.54
CA PRO A 56 -8.48 -12.98 4.40
C PRO A 56 -7.91 -13.18 2.99
N ASP A 57 -8.43 -12.48 1.98
CA ASP A 57 -7.97 -12.50 0.59
C ASP A 57 -6.95 -11.38 0.31
N CYS A 58 -6.59 -10.55 1.29
CA CYS A 58 -5.73 -9.39 1.11
C CYS A 58 -4.52 -9.42 2.06
N THR A 59 -3.33 -9.58 1.51
CA THR A 59 -2.07 -9.46 2.28
C THR A 59 -1.46 -8.08 2.08
N LEU A 60 -1.18 -7.38 3.18
CA LEU A 60 -0.38 -6.16 3.21
C LEU A 60 1.05 -6.45 3.71
N SER A 61 2.02 -5.89 3.02
CA SER A 61 3.44 -6.03 3.34
C SER A 61 4.17 -4.70 3.22
N VAL A 62 5.22 -4.54 4.02
CA VAL A 62 6.17 -3.43 3.96
C VAL A 62 7.40 -3.89 3.18
N ILE A 63 7.90 -3.02 2.32
CA ILE A 63 9.16 -3.21 1.60
C ILE A 63 10.24 -2.46 2.38
N GLU A 64 11.31 -3.15 2.73
CA GLU A 64 12.42 -2.62 3.50
C GLU A 64 13.71 -2.64 2.68
N LEU A 65 14.51 -1.58 2.78
CA LEU A 65 15.86 -1.47 2.21
C LEU A 65 16.84 -1.16 3.32
N ASP A 66 17.80 -2.05 3.56
CA ASP A 66 18.80 -1.88 4.63
C ASP A 66 18.15 -1.52 5.99
N ASN A 67 17.04 -2.19 6.32
CA ASN A 67 16.19 -2.01 7.52
C ASN A 67 15.35 -0.72 7.58
N PHE A 68 15.28 0.05 6.49
CA PHE A 68 14.37 1.19 6.38
C PHE A 68 13.12 0.82 5.59
N SER A 69 11.94 1.10 6.12
CA SER A 69 10.68 0.98 5.38
C SER A 69 10.65 1.99 4.23
N ILE A 70 10.60 1.50 2.98
CA ILE A 70 10.67 2.32 1.76
C ILE A 70 9.41 2.24 0.89
N GLY A 71 8.49 1.33 1.22
CA GLY A 71 7.24 1.23 0.48
C GLY A 71 6.36 0.10 0.96
N ARG A 72 5.38 -0.23 0.13
CA ARG A 72 4.37 -1.24 0.43
C ARG A 72 4.13 -2.17 -0.74
N LEU A 73 3.72 -3.38 -0.42
CA LEU A 73 3.18 -4.35 -1.36
C LEU A 73 1.80 -4.78 -0.85
N ARG A 74 0.82 -4.82 -1.76
CA ARG A 74 -0.53 -5.34 -1.49
C ARG A 74 -0.81 -6.44 -2.48
N VAL A 75 -1.10 -7.63 -1.97
CA VAL A 75 -1.43 -8.82 -2.78
C VAL A 75 -2.86 -9.22 -2.46
N TYR A 76 -3.63 -9.50 -3.51
CA TYR A 76 -4.94 -10.10 -3.37
C TYR A 76 -4.93 -11.52 -3.92
N GLU A 77 -5.43 -12.46 -3.14
CA GLU A 77 -5.67 -13.84 -3.58
C GLU A 77 -7.07 -13.94 -4.17
N THR A 78 -7.18 -13.83 -5.50
CA THR A 78 -8.45 -14.08 -6.18
C THR A 78 -8.62 -15.58 -6.42
N MET A 79 -9.32 -16.29 -5.53
CA MET A 79 -9.82 -17.64 -5.83
C MET A 79 -11.02 -17.56 -6.80
N ARG A 80 -10.79 -17.20 -8.07
CA ARG A 80 -11.82 -17.33 -9.10
C ARG A 80 -11.20 -17.34 -10.49
N ALA A 81 -11.35 -18.46 -11.20
CA ALA A 81 -11.26 -18.48 -12.66
C ALA A 81 -12.39 -17.61 -13.20
N LEU A 82 -12.12 -16.34 -13.49
CA LEU A 82 -13.06 -15.45 -14.17
C LEU A 82 -12.90 -15.61 -15.68
N PRO A 83 -14.01 -15.63 -16.45
CA PRO A 83 -13.95 -15.58 -17.91
C PRO A 83 -13.26 -14.28 -18.35
N TRP A 84 -12.44 -14.39 -19.39
CA TRP A 84 -11.49 -13.38 -19.89
C TRP A 84 -12.06 -12.00 -20.29
N ARG A 85 -13.33 -11.71 -20.01
CA ARG A 85 -14.02 -10.47 -20.42
C ARG A 85 -14.20 -9.43 -19.31
N ASP A 86 -13.97 -9.80 -18.05
CA ASP A 86 -14.10 -8.87 -16.91
C ASP A 86 -12.76 -8.55 -16.24
N TYR A 87 -11.66 -8.60 -17.01
CA TYR A 87 -10.35 -8.14 -16.55
C TYR A 87 -10.35 -6.61 -16.33
N ARG A 88 -10.95 -6.15 -15.22
CA ARG A 88 -10.27 -5.15 -14.39
C ARG A 88 -9.17 -5.91 -13.68
N PHE A 89 -8.05 -6.12 -14.40
CA PHE A 89 -6.84 -6.68 -13.83
C PHE A 89 -6.57 -5.97 -12.50
N CYS A 90 -6.67 -6.71 -11.40
CA CYS A 90 -6.05 -6.35 -10.13
C CYS A 90 -4.53 -6.46 -10.30
N GLN A 91 -3.94 -5.70 -11.22
CA GLN A 91 -2.53 -5.35 -11.16
C GLN A 91 -2.40 -4.17 -10.22
N ASN A 92 -2.28 -4.46 -8.93
CA ASN A 92 -1.54 -3.58 -8.03
C ASN A 92 -0.36 -4.33 -7.41
N ILE A 93 0.37 -5.12 -8.20
CA ILE A 93 1.84 -5.01 -8.12
C ILE A 93 2.19 -3.67 -8.76
N LYS A 94 1.76 -2.57 -8.12
CA LYS A 94 2.50 -1.33 -8.25
C LYS A 94 3.69 -1.53 -7.34
N ILE A 95 4.80 -2.01 -7.90
CA ILE A 95 6.09 -1.50 -7.46
C ILE A 95 6.00 -0.01 -7.78
N ASN A 96 5.40 0.76 -6.87
CA ASN A 96 5.38 2.21 -6.96
C ASN A 96 6.84 2.54 -7.14
N LYS A 97 7.17 3.09 -8.31
CA LYS A 97 8.48 3.62 -8.69
C LYS A 97 9.19 3.98 -7.41
N LEU A 98 10.15 3.13 -7.02
CA LEU A 98 10.79 3.11 -5.72
C LEU A 98 10.93 4.56 -5.29
N ALA A 99 10.06 5.02 -4.39
CA ALA A 99 10.14 6.38 -3.87
C ALA A 99 11.27 6.31 -2.86
N VAL A 100 12.49 6.16 -3.38
CA VAL A 100 13.72 6.34 -2.63
C VAL A 100 13.75 7.83 -2.34
N PHE A 101 13.04 8.24 -1.30
CA PHE A 101 13.37 9.47 -0.63
C PHE A 101 14.70 9.20 0.07
N SER A 102 15.78 9.58 -0.61
CA SER A 102 17.03 9.88 0.08
C SER A 102 16.69 11.00 1.06
N LEU A 103 16.62 10.68 2.35
CA LEU A 103 16.81 11.68 3.39
C LEU A 103 18.25 12.16 3.23
N SER A 104 18.42 13.21 2.42
CA SER A 104 19.69 13.90 2.25
C SER A 104 19.87 14.85 3.44
N ASN A 105 20.81 14.47 4.32
CA ASN A 105 21.40 15.19 5.46
C ASN A 105 20.52 15.58 6.65
#